data_AF-A0A0R3Q880-F1
#
_entry.id   AF-A0A0R3Q880-F1
#
_cell.length_a   1.000
_cell.length_b   1.000
_cell.length_c   1.000
_cell.angle_alpha   90.00
_cell.angle_beta   90.00
_cell.angle_gamma   90.00
#
_symmetry.space_group_name_H-M   'P 1'
#
loop_
_entity.id
_entity.type
_entity.pdbx_description
1 polymer ?
#
loop_
_entity_poly.entity_id
_entity_poly.type
_entity_poly.pdbx_seq_one_letter_code
_entity_poly.pdbx_strand_id
1 'polypeptide(L)' 'MKRIQHAISSYKLNYHFSFTGSILLSTSAKGERQKQWNSCIQNPGYEFERWHKLEVIE' A
#
# COMPACT_ATOMS: atom_id res chain seq x y z
N MET A 1 -11.02 -1.65 13.18
CA MET A 1 -10.47 -0.74 12.14
C MET A 1 -9.87 -1.60 11.03
N LYS A 2 -10.28 -1.43 9.75
CA LYS A 2 -9.76 -2.24 8.62
C LYS A 2 -8.53 -1.56 8.01
N ARG A 3 -7.50 -2.35 7.65
CA ARG A 3 -6.26 -1.90 7.01
C ARG A 3 -5.87 -2.87 5.89
N ILE A 4 -5.22 -2.38 4.85
CA ILE A 4 -4.59 -3.21 3.81
C ILE A 4 -3.10 -2.85 3.76
N GLN A 5 -2.25 -3.87 3.85
CA GLN A 5 -0.81 -3.75 3.70
C GLN A 5 -0.37 -4.61 2.51
N HIS A 6 0.32 -3.99 1.56
CA HIS A 6 0.95 -4.71 0.45
C HIS A 6 2.47 -4.57 0.55
N ALA A 7 3.16 -5.71 0.65
CA ALA A 7 4.61 -5.79 0.66
C ALA A 7 5.10 -6.29 -0.70
N ILE A 8 6.18 -5.69 -1.21
CA ILE A 8 6.79 -6.07 -2.48
C ILE A 8 8.20 -6.63 -2.20
N SER A 9 8.41 -7.85 -2.65
CA SER A 9 9.68 -8.56 -2.56
C SER A 9 10.18 -8.89 -3.96
N SER A 10 11.46 -8.68 -4.24
CA SER A 10 12.06 -9.10 -5.51
C SER A 10 12.54 -10.55 -5.39
N TYR A 11 12.15 -11.39 -6.34
CA TYR A 11 12.70 -12.75 -6.48
C TYR A 11 13.96 -12.72 -7.36
N LYS A 12 15.05 -13.34 -6.90
CA LYS A 12 16.25 -13.59 -7.71
C LYS A 12 16.58 -15.08 -7.65
N LEU A 13 16.59 -15.73 -8.83
CA LEU A 13 17.14 -17.07 -8.98
C LEU A 13 18.60 -17.02 -8.51
N ASN A 14 18.92 -17.74 -7.43
CA ASN A 14 20.23 -17.88 -6.77
C ASN A 14 20.55 -16.96 -5.58
N TYR A 15 19.71 -16.00 -5.17
CA TYR A 15 20.01 -15.14 -4.02
C TYR A 15 18.75 -14.81 -3.19
N HIS A 16 18.95 -14.69 -1.88
CA HIS A 16 17.95 -14.30 -0.87
C HIS A 16 16.96 -13.23 -1.36
N PHE A 17 15.68 -13.43 -1.04
CA PHE A 17 14.63 -12.41 -1.22
C PHE A 17 15.07 -11.11 -0.54
N SER A 18 15.15 -10.02 -1.32
CA SER A 18 15.39 -8.69 -0.79
C SER A 18 14.06 -7.92 -0.73
N PHE A 19 13.74 -7.41 0.46
CA PHE A 19 12.57 -6.55 0.65
C PHE A 19 12.80 -5.23 -0.08
N THR A 20 11.87 -4.87 -0.98
CA THR A 20 11.96 -3.63 -1.76
C THR A 20 11.21 -2.49 -1.08
N GLY A 21 10.10 -2.81 -0.40
CA GLY A 21 9.28 -1.83 0.28
C GLY A 21 7.84 -2.30 0.42
N SER A 22 7.02 -1.48 1.07
CA SER A 22 5.60 -1.76 1.28
C SER A 22 4.77 -0.48 1.29
N ILE A 23 3.45 -0.67 1.23
CA ILE A 23 2.46 0.39 1.37
C ILE A 23 1.39 -0.03 2.36
N LEU A 24 0.98 0.92 3.20
CA LEU A 24 -0.17 0.79 4.10
C LEU A 24 -1.28 1.75 3.66
N LEU A 25 -2.43 1.20 3.29
CA LEU A 25 -3.67 1.95 3.07
C LEU A 25 -4.57 1.74 4.30
N SER A 26 -4.87 2.83 5.00
CA SER A 26 -5.73 2.84 6.18
C SER A 26 -6.21 4.26 6.48
N THR A 27 -7.24 4.40 7.31
CA THR A 27 -7.68 5.70 7.82
C THR A 27 -6.61 6.40 8.68
N SER A 28 -5.67 5.62 9.25
CA SER A 28 -4.52 6.12 10.02
C SER A 28 -3.27 6.41 9.17
N ALA A 29 -3.29 6.10 7.86
CA ALA A 29 -2.19 6.47 6.97
C ALA A 29 -2.11 8.00 6.83
N LYS A 30 -1.01 8.51 6.30
CA LYS A 30 -0.79 9.95 6.07
C LYS A 30 -0.77 10.27 4.59
N GLY A 31 -1.18 11.50 4.25
CA GLY A 31 -1.09 12.04 2.90
C GLY A 31 -1.91 11.26 1.87
N GLU A 32 -1.33 10.98 0.71
CA GLU A 32 -2.03 10.39 -0.43
C GLU A 32 -2.60 8.99 -0.16
N ARG A 33 -1.96 8.22 0.72
CA ARG A 33 -2.44 6.89 1.15
C ARG A 33 -3.75 6.98 1.94
N GLN A 34 -3.86 7.97 2.81
CA GLN A 34 -5.09 8.25 3.55
C GLN A 34 -6.20 8.70 2.62
N LYS A 35 -5.87 9.59 1.68
CA LYS A 35 -6.84 10.13 0.72
C LYS A 35 -7.43 9.02 -0.16
N GLN A 36 -6.60 8.16 -0.74
CA GLN A 36 -7.11 7.04 -1.54
C GLN A 36 -7.99 6.09 -0.71
N TRP A 37 -7.54 5.74 0.50
CA TRP A 37 -8.33 4.88 1.38
C TRP A 37 -9.69 5.49 1.72
N ASN A 38 -9.72 6.78 2.04
CA ASN A 38 -10.96 7.51 2.32
C ASN A 38 -11.89 7.55 1.10
N SER A 39 -11.35 7.78 -0.11
CA SER A 39 -12.13 7.72 -1.35
C SER A 39 -12.79 6.35 -1.54
N CYS A 40 -12.05 5.25 -1.33
CA CYS A 40 -12.61 3.90 -1.43
C CYS A 40 -13.75 3.65 -0.45
N ILE A 41 -13.58 3.98 0.84
CA ILE A 41 -14.58 3.64 1.86
C ILE A 41 -15.83 4.55 1.80
N GLN A 42 -15.69 5.77 1.28
CA GLN A 42 -16.79 6.74 1.18
C GLN A 42 -17.64 6.55 -0.09
N ASN A 43 -17.14 5.84 -1.09
CA ASN A 43 -17.80 5.69 -2.40
C ASN A 43 -17.96 4.21 -2.76
N PRO A 44 -18.88 3.47 -2.11
CA PRO A 44 -19.11 2.07 -2.41
C PRO A 44 -19.58 1.89 -3.86
N GLY A 45 -19.07 0.85 -4.54
CA GLY A 45 -19.39 0.57 -5.95
C GLY A 45 -18.51 1.29 -6.97
N TYR A 46 -17.54 2.09 -6.52
CA TYR A 46 -16.57 2.77 -7.38
C TYR A 46 -15.16 2.21 -7.19
N GLU A 47 -14.38 2.21 -8.27
CA GLU A 47 -12.98 1.79 -8.28
C GLU A 47 -12.04 3.00 -8.24
N PHE A 48 -10.92 2.86 -7.52
CA PHE A 48 -9.94 3.94 -7.33
C PHE A 48 -8.52 3.42 -7.54
N GLU A 49 -7.87 3.91 -8.58
CA GLU A 49 -6.47 3.59 -8.89
C GLU A 49 -5.55 4.79 -8.59
N ARG A 50 -4.39 4.52 -7.98
CA ARG A 50 -3.38 5.55 -7.69
C ARG A 50 -1.99 4.94 -7.54
N TRP A 51 -0.99 5.60 -8.13
CA TRP A 51 0.42 5.30 -7.92
C TRP A 51 0.89 5.83 -6.56
N HIS A 52 1.68 5.01 -5.85
CA HIS A 52 2.33 5.41 -4.61
C HIS A 52 3.79 5.00 -4.61
N LYS A 53 4.61 5.81 -3.95
CA LYS A 53 5.98 5.43 -3.64
C LYS A 53 5.96 4.38 -2.53
N LEU A 54 6.72 3.30 -2.73
CA LEU A 54 6.93 2.30 -1.69
C LEU A 54 7.76 2.90 -0.55
N GLU A 55 7.39 2.57 0.68
CA GLU A 55 8.13 2.95 1.87
C GLU A 55 8.69 1.70 2.54
N VAL A 56 9.90 1.81 3.11
CA VAL A 56 10.37 0.83 4.08
C VAL A 56 9.59 1.13 5.36
N ILE A 57 8.59 0.30 5.65
CA ILE A 57 7.83 0.41 6.90
C ILE A 57 8.64 -0.39 7.92
N GLU A 58 9.38 0.31 8.78
CA GLU A 58 10.04 -0.26 9.96
C GLU A 58 9.00 -0.67 11.03
#